data_AF-A0A7C1HUU5-F1
#
_entry.id   AF-A0A7C1HUU5-F1
#
_cell.length_a   1.000
_cell.length_b   1.000
_cell.length_c   1.000
_cell.angle_alpha   90.00
_cell.angle_beta   90.00
_cell.angle_gamma   90.00
#
_symmetry.space_group_name_H-M   'P 1'
#
loop_
_entity.id
_entity.type
_entity.pdbx_description
1 polymer ?
#
loop_
_entity_poly.entity_id
_entity_poly.type
_entity_poly.pdbx_seq_one_letter_code
_entity_poly.pdbx_strand_id
1 'polypeptide(L)'
;MTEPSDIVLKKPLDKMTAKELRELCINKIPQITGASGMDKEALVVAIKEALGFSTDEESKGTSPYKEQIWALKRQVQTLRQEKKQVPSDQRQLRNRLRRKINHLKKRTRRLASAA
;
A
#
# COMPACT_ATOMS: atom_id res chain seq x y z
N MET A 1 -20.38 -29.23 8.97
CA MET A 1 -20.90 -28.08 8.21
C MET A 1 -20.44 -26.83 8.95
N THR A 2 -19.33 -26.24 8.53
CA THR A 2 -18.87 -24.96 9.10
C THR A 2 -19.48 -23.88 8.24
N GLU A 3 -20.57 -23.31 8.73
CA GLU A 3 -21.27 -22.20 8.08
C GLU A 3 -20.26 -21.07 7.76
N PRO A 4 -20.26 -20.50 6.54
CA PRO A 4 -19.48 -19.30 6.27
C PRO A 4 -20.14 -18.17 7.04
N SER A 5 -19.54 -17.79 8.17
CA SER A 5 -19.93 -16.57 8.86
C SER A 5 -19.53 -15.40 7.97
N ASP A 6 -20.48 -14.95 7.15
CA ASP A 6 -20.45 -13.66 6.49
C ASP A 6 -20.39 -12.58 7.58
N ILE A 7 -19.18 -12.26 8.03
CA ILE A 7 -18.94 -11.15 8.94
C ILE A 7 -19.11 -9.89 8.08
N VAL A 8 -20.35 -9.42 8.00
CA VAL A 8 -20.65 -8.12 7.37
C VAL A 8 -20.01 -7.03 8.24
N LEU A 9 -18.81 -6.60 7.84
CA LEU A 9 -18.08 -5.50 8.46
C LEU A 9 -18.70 -4.18 7.99
N LYS A 10 -19.36 -3.45 8.90
CA LYS A 10 -19.95 -2.13 8.62
C LYS A 10 -18.89 -1.05 8.29
N LYS A 11 -17.64 -1.27 8.71
CA LYS A 11 -16.47 -0.38 8.48
C LYS A 11 -15.21 -1.24 8.27
N PRO A 12 -14.19 -0.72 7.55
CA PRO A 12 -12.88 -1.39 7.51
C PRO A 12 -12.22 -1.39 8.89
N LEU A 13 -11.47 -2.46 9.20
CA LEU A 13 -10.86 -2.70 10.53
C LEU A 13 -9.99 -1.53 11.02
N ASP A 14 -9.25 -0.88 10.11
CA ASP A 14 -8.36 0.24 10.47
C ASP A 14 -9.11 1.49 10.96
N LYS A 15 -10.39 1.64 10.55
CA LYS A 15 -11.27 2.75 10.94
C LYS A 15 -12.10 2.46 12.19
N MET A 16 -12.06 1.24 12.72
CA MET A 16 -12.77 0.90 13.95
C MET A 16 -12.01 1.41 15.17
N THR A 17 -12.75 1.69 16.23
CA THR A 17 -12.20 2.02 17.54
C THR A 17 -11.80 0.75 18.29
N ALA A 18 -10.90 0.86 19.28
CA ALA A 18 -10.47 -0.30 20.06
C ALA A 18 -11.65 -1.03 20.73
N LYS A 19 -12.71 -0.30 21.14
CA LYS A 19 -13.92 -0.90 21.70
C LYS A 19 -14.70 -1.73 20.68
N GLU A 20 -14.93 -1.19 19.48
CA GLU A 20 -15.60 -1.91 18.38
C GLU A 20 -14.81 -3.18 17.99
N LEU A 21 -13.47 -3.12 17.99
CA LEU A 21 -12.62 -4.28 17.69
C LEU A 21 -12.69 -5.37 18.77
N ARG A 22 -12.74 -4.98 20.05
CA ARG A 22 -12.91 -5.92 21.18
C ARG A 22 -14.26 -6.63 21.13
N GLU A 23 -15.33 -5.89 20.88
CA GLU A 23 -16.68 -6.45 20.71
C GLU A 23 -16.73 -7.43 19.53
N LEU A 24 -16.04 -7.14 18.43
CA LEU A 24 -15.94 -8.06 17.29
C LEU A 24 -15.16 -9.34 17.63
N CYS A 25 -14.06 -9.24 18.38
CA CYS A 25 -13.32 -10.41 18.84
C CYS A 25 -14.20 -11.31 19.71
N ILE A 26 -14.86 -10.73 20.72
CA ILE A 26 -15.69 -11.49 21.68
C ILE A 26 -16.89 -12.14 20.99
N ASN A 27 -17.59 -11.42 20.11
CA ASN A 27 -18.84 -11.90 19.52
C ASN A 27 -18.66 -12.81 18.31
N LYS A 28 -17.60 -12.60 17.52
CA LYS A 28 -17.46 -13.24 16.20
C LYS A 28 -16.19 -14.07 16.03
N ILE A 29 -15.17 -13.86 16.85
CA ILE A 29 -13.86 -14.52 16.72
C ILE A 29 -13.41 -15.07 18.08
N PRO A 30 -14.02 -16.17 18.58
CA PRO A 30 -13.64 -16.77 19.86
C PRO A 30 -12.21 -17.36 19.87
N GLN A 31 -11.53 -17.36 18.72
CA GLN A 31 -10.15 -17.79 18.58
C GLN A 31 -9.14 -16.79 19.17
N ILE A 32 -9.51 -15.50 19.30
CA ILE A 32 -8.64 -14.46 19.87
C ILE A 32 -8.90 -14.38 21.38
N THR A 33 -8.13 -15.14 22.17
CA THR A 33 -8.14 -15.05 23.63
C THR A 33 -7.33 -13.85 24.12
N GLY A 34 -7.90 -13.00 24.98
CA GLY A 34 -7.18 -11.86 25.57
C GLY A 34 -7.41 -10.49 24.90
N ALA A 35 -8.41 -10.36 24.03
CA ALA A 35 -8.74 -9.11 23.33
C ALA A 35 -8.93 -7.88 24.25
N SER A 36 -9.34 -8.08 25.51
CA SER A 36 -9.54 -6.99 26.48
C SER A 36 -8.24 -6.21 26.78
N GLY A 37 -7.09 -6.89 26.77
CA GLY A 37 -5.78 -6.30 27.09
C GLY A 37 -4.95 -5.85 25.89
N MET A 38 -5.44 -6.05 24.67
CA MET A 38 -4.69 -5.70 23.45
C MET A 38 -4.92 -4.24 23.04
N ASP A 39 -3.84 -3.62 22.55
CA ASP A 39 -3.88 -2.31 21.90
C ASP A 39 -4.62 -2.38 20.56
N LYS A 40 -5.06 -1.21 20.07
CA LYS A 40 -5.83 -1.12 18.82
C LYS A 40 -5.10 -1.79 17.65
N GLU A 41 -3.80 -1.57 17.53
CA GLU A 41 -2.98 -2.12 16.44
C GLU A 41 -2.86 -3.64 16.55
N ALA A 42 -2.62 -4.16 17.76
CA ALA A 42 -2.56 -5.59 18.03
C ALA A 42 -3.90 -6.30 17.76
N LEU A 43 -5.03 -5.67 18.10
CA LEU A 43 -6.36 -6.19 17.80
C LEU A 43 -6.61 -6.29 16.29
N VAL A 44 -6.19 -5.28 15.52
CA VAL A 44 -6.35 -5.32 14.06
C VAL A 44 -5.54 -6.46 13.45
N VAL A 45 -4.31 -6.68 13.91
CA VAL A 45 -3.46 -7.79 13.43
C VAL A 45 -4.06 -9.14 13.79
N ALA A 46 -4.45 -9.34 15.05
CA ALA A 46 -5.04 -10.60 15.51
C ALA A 46 -6.36 -10.92 14.77
N ILE A 47 -7.21 -9.91 14.53
CA ILE A 47 -8.44 -10.07 13.74
C ILE A 47 -8.13 -10.41 12.29
N LYS A 48 -7.13 -9.77 11.68
CA LYS A 48 -6.71 -10.10 10.30
C LYS A 48 -6.22 -11.55 10.23
N GLU A 49 -5.35 -11.97 11.13
CA GLU A 49 -4.83 -13.34 11.21
C GLU A 49 -5.94 -14.39 11.42
N ALA A 50 -6.84 -14.16 12.38
CA ALA A 50 -7.93 -15.07 12.67
C ALA A 50 -8.99 -15.18 11.55
N LEU A 51 -9.14 -14.12 10.74
CA LEU A 51 -9.96 -14.12 9.53
C LEU A 51 -9.25 -14.71 8.31
N GLY A 52 -8.02 -15.20 8.46
CA GLY A 52 -7.23 -15.75 7.36
C GLY A 52 -6.58 -14.70 6.46
N PHE A 53 -6.69 -13.42 6.81
CA PHE A 53 -5.83 -12.37 6.26
C PHE A 53 -4.47 -12.49 6.95
N SER A 54 -3.67 -13.46 6.49
CA SER A 54 -2.28 -13.56 6.89
C SER A 54 -1.61 -12.20 6.66
N THR A 55 -0.84 -11.72 7.62
CA THR A 55 0.08 -10.58 7.50
C THR A 55 1.09 -10.75 6.34
N ASP A 56 1.14 -11.93 5.73
CA ASP A 56 1.78 -12.20 4.44
C ASP A 56 1.06 -11.57 3.23
N GLU A 57 -0.19 -11.10 3.33
CA GLU A 57 -0.88 -10.47 2.20
C GLU A 57 -0.34 -9.07 1.85
N GLU A 58 0.40 -8.41 2.75
CA GLU A 58 1.22 -7.25 2.36
C GLU A 58 2.35 -7.63 1.40
N SER A 59 2.78 -8.90 1.42
CA SER A 59 3.78 -9.46 0.51
C SER A 59 3.19 -10.09 -0.77
N LYS A 60 1.92 -10.53 -0.77
CA LYS A 60 1.29 -11.17 -1.95
C LYS A 60 0.76 -10.19 -3.01
N GLY A 61 0.62 -8.91 -2.69
CA GLY A 61 0.15 -7.89 -3.65
C GLY A 61 1.18 -6.81 -4.01
N THR A 62 2.32 -6.81 -3.34
CA THR A 62 3.36 -5.80 -3.55
C THR A 62 4.33 -6.33 -4.60
N SER A 63 4.17 -5.85 -5.84
CA SER A 63 5.19 -5.95 -6.89
C SER A 63 6.59 -5.87 -6.28
N PRO A 64 7.52 -6.83 -6.53
CA PRO A 64 8.88 -6.80 -5.98
C PRO A 64 9.63 -5.50 -6.36
N TYR A 65 9.12 -4.77 -7.35
CA TYR A 65 9.66 -3.50 -7.82
C TYR A 65 8.91 -2.28 -7.27
N LYS A 66 7.96 -2.39 -6.33
CA LYS A 66 7.15 -1.25 -5.83
C LYS A 66 8.00 -0.09 -5.33
N GLU A 67 8.98 -0.36 -4.47
CA GLU A 67 9.91 0.65 -3.97
C GLU A 67 10.73 1.29 -5.10
N GLN A 68 11.22 0.46 -6.01
CA GLN A 68 12.00 0.92 -7.17
C GLN A 68 11.15 1.80 -8.11
N ILE A 69 9.88 1.45 -8.34
CA ILE A 69 8.92 2.24 -9.12
C ILE A 69 8.68 3.59 -8.43
N TRP A 70 8.52 3.61 -7.11
CA TRP A 70 8.34 4.85 -6.35
C TRP A 70 9.58 5.75 -6.39
N ALA A 71 10.78 5.18 -6.26
CA ALA A 71 12.03 5.91 -6.41
C ALA A 71 12.16 6.56 -7.79
N LEU A 72 11.86 5.80 -8.85
CA LEU A 72 11.86 6.33 -10.23
C LEU A 72 10.81 7.43 -10.44
N LYS A 73 9.62 7.32 -9.83
CA LYS A 73 8.59 8.36 -9.89
C LYS A 73 9.04 9.66 -9.21
N ARG A 74 9.72 9.58 -8.06
CA ARG A 74 10.33 10.75 -7.40
C ARG A 74 11.36 11.42 -8.29
N GLN A 75 12.26 10.64 -8.91
CA GLN A 75 13.23 11.17 -9.87
C GLN A 75 12.57 11.84 -11.10
N VAL A 76 11.44 11.32 -11.58
CA VAL A 76 10.69 11.98 -12.66
C VAL A 76 10.11 13.32 -12.21
N GLN A 77 9.66 13.45 -10.96
CA GLN A 77 9.16 14.71 -10.42
C GLN A 77 10.28 15.76 -10.32
N THR A 78 11.46 15.39 -9.81
CA THR A 78 12.60 16.31 -9.71
C THR A 78 13.04 16.80 -11.09
N LEU A 79 13.21 15.89 -12.06
CA LEU A 79 13.59 16.26 -13.43
C LEU A 79 12.53 17.13 -14.14
N ARG A 80 11.24 16.98 -13.79
CA ARG A 80 10.19 17.87 -14.29
C ARG A 80 10.31 19.27 -13.73
N GLN A 81 10.66 19.41 -12.44
CA GLN A 81 10.90 20.70 -11.82
C GLN A 81 12.15 21.36 -12.45
N GLU A 82 13.26 20.62 -12.58
CA GLU A 82 14.46 21.11 -13.28
C GLU A 82 14.14 21.59 -14.70
N LYS A 83 13.39 20.80 -15.47
CA LYS A 83 12.97 21.20 -16.83
C LYS A 83 12.15 22.49 -16.86
N LYS A 84 11.33 22.76 -15.84
CA LYS A 84 10.56 24.02 -15.74
C LYS A 84 11.45 25.23 -15.48
N GLN A 85 12.55 25.04 -14.76
CA GLN A 85 13.53 26.10 -14.47
C GLN A 85 14.46 26.39 -15.65
N VAL A 86 14.54 25.48 -16.64
CA VAL A 86 15.39 25.70 -17.83
C VAL A 86 14.76 26.74 -18.76
N PRO A 87 15.48 27.83 -19.09
CA PRO A 87 14.98 28.89 -19.98
C PRO A 87 14.74 28.39 -21.41
N SER A 88 13.97 29.17 -22.18
CA SER A 88 13.52 28.76 -23.51
C SER A 88 14.67 28.50 -24.48
N ASP A 89 15.74 29.27 -24.33
CA ASP A 89 16.86 29.35 -25.27
C ASP A 89 17.75 28.10 -25.22
N GLN A 90 17.76 27.41 -24.08
CA GLN A 90 18.53 26.17 -23.89
C GLN A 90 17.75 24.95 -24.39
N ARG A 91 17.40 24.96 -25.69
CA ARG A 91 16.61 23.91 -26.34
C ARG A 91 17.25 22.52 -26.21
N GLN A 92 18.57 22.43 -26.33
CA GLN A 92 19.30 21.16 -26.22
C GLN A 92 19.19 20.55 -24.80
N LEU A 93 19.36 21.36 -23.76
CA LEU A 93 19.23 20.92 -22.37
C LEU A 93 17.80 20.47 -22.07
N ARG A 94 16.80 21.26 -22.52
CA ARG A 94 15.38 20.89 -22.39
C ARG A 94 15.05 19.57 -23.08
N ASN A 95 15.62 19.33 -24.26
CA ASN A 95 15.46 18.08 -24.99
C ASN A 95 16.12 16.90 -24.29
N ARG A 96 17.30 17.08 -23.70
CA ARG A 96 17.98 16.05 -22.89
C ARG A 96 17.13 15.66 -21.67
N LEU A 97 16.62 16.63 -20.93
CA LEU A 97 15.73 16.39 -19.78
C LEU A 97 14.43 15.70 -20.20
N ARG A 98 13.81 16.11 -21.31
CA ARG A 98 12.62 15.45 -21.87
C ARG A 98 12.89 13.97 -22.18
N ARG A 99 14.02 13.66 -22.82
CA ARG A 99 14.43 12.28 -23.15
C ARG A 99 14.65 11.46 -21.89
N LYS A 100 15.34 12.00 -20.88
CA LYS A 100 15.58 11.34 -19.58
C LYS A 100 14.27 11.02 -18.85
N ILE A 101 13.35 11.99 -18.78
CA ILE A 101 12.01 11.78 -18.20
C ILE A 101 11.25 10.68 -18.94
N ASN A 102 11.25 10.70 -20.28
CA ASN A 102 10.57 9.69 -21.07
C ASN A 102 11.15 8.29 -20.86
N HIS A 103 12.48 8.18 -20.76
CA HIS A 103 13.17 6.92 -20.48
C HIS A 103 12.75 6.37 -19.10
N LEU A 104 12.80 7.19 -18.05
CA LEU A 104 12.40 6.77 -16.70
C LEU A 104 10.91 6.39 -16.64
N LYS A 105 10.02 7.14 -17.29
CA LYS A 105 8.58 6.78 -17.40
C LYS A 105 8.34 5.47 -18.17
N LYS A 106 9.19 5.12 -19.13
CA LYS A 106 9.13 3.82 -19.82
C LYS A 106 9.62 2.71 -18.90
N ARG A 107 10.72 2.94 -18.17
CA ARG A 107 11.27 1.99 -17.18
C ARG A 107 10.26 1.68 -16.07
N THR A 108 9.58 2.69 -15.52
CA THR A 108 8.52 2.46 -14.51
C THR A 108 7.37 1.63 -15.04
N ARG A 109 6.97 1.83 -16.30
CA ARG A 109 5.89 1.05 -16.94
C ARG A 109 6.30 -0.40 -17.15
N ARG A 110 7.54 -0.65 -17.57
CA ARG A 110 8.10 -2.01 -17.72
C ARG A 110 8.19 -2.74 -16.38
N LEU A 111 8.67 -2.07 -15.33
CA LEU A 111 8.77 -2.66 -14.00
C LEU A 111 7.39 -2.95 -13.40
N ALA A 112 6.40 -2.08 -13.67
CA ALA A 112 5.03 -2.28 -13.23
C ALA A 112 4.30 -3.39 -14.01
N SER A 113 4.69 -3.67 -15.26
CA SER A 113 4.12 -4.78 -16.06
C SER A 113 4.84 -6.11 -15.84
N ALA A 114 6.04 -6.09 -15.27
CA ALA A 114 6.87 -7.27 -15.01
C ALA A 114 6.65 -7.84 -13.59
N ALA A 115 5.75 -7.24 -12.83
CA ALA A 115 5.34 -7.66 -11.51
C ALA A 115 3.85 -7.98 -11.49
#